data_AF-A0A935BFV8-F1
#
_entry.id   AF-A0A935BFV8-F1
#
_cell.length_a   1.000
_cell.length_b   1.000
_cell.length_c   1.000
_cell.angle_alpha   90.00
_cell.angle_beta   90.00
_cell.angle_gamma   90.00
#
_symmetry.space_group_name_H-M   'P 1'
#
loop_
_entity.id
_entity.type
_entity.pdbx_description
1 polymer ?
#
loop_
_entity_poly.entity_id
_entity_poly.type
_entity_poly.pdbx_seq_one_letter_code
_entity_poly.pdbx_strand_id
1 'polypeptide(L)'
;MAKIDARQVVLEELLTAAIKAGRQAAQKYRASGDRFEEGRAFALYDLITVAQEQAGHLGIEFADKTLAEFDPDKELLLAKPKAA
;
A
#
# COMPACT_ATOMS: atom_id res chain seq x y z
N MET A 1 27.91 -1.81 -13.48
CA MET A 1 26.61 -2.28 -12.94
C MET A 1 26.17 -1.28 -11.88
N ALA A 2 24.94 -0.76 -11.99
CA ALA A 2 24.40 0.07 -10.91
C ALA A 2 24.39 -0.76 -9.62
N LYS A 3 24.90 -0.20 -8.53
CA LYS A 3 24.93 -0.88 -7.23
C LYS A 3 23.49 -1.00 -6.76
N ILE A 4 22.99 -2.23 -6.61
CA ILE A 4 21.66 -2.47 -6.04
C ILE A 4 21.66 -1.94 -4.61
N ASP A 5 20.80 -0.97 -4.31
CA ASP A 5 20.60 -0.49 -2.95
C ASP A 5 19.65 -1.44 -2.22
N ALA A 6 20.17 -2.18 -1.23
CA ALA A 6 19.38 -3.13 -0.46
C ALA A 6 18.18 -2.46 0.24
N ARG A 7 18.29 -1.18 0.61
CA ARG A 7 17.19 -0.43 1.25
C ARG A 7 16.05 -0.20 0.26
N GLN A 8 16.39 0.11 -0.98
CA GLN A 8 15.41 0.27 -2.06
C GLN A 8 14.64 -1.04 -2.28
N VAL A 9 15.37 -2.15 -2.44
CA VAL A 9 14.75 -3.46 -2.68
C VAL A 9 13.80 -3.83 -1.55
N VAL A 10 14.21 -3.65 -0.30
CA VAL A 10 13.37 -3.97 0.87
C VAL A 10 12.11 -3.11 0.90
N LEU A 11 12.21 -1.81 0.64
CA LEU A 11 11.03 -0.93 0.62
C LEU A 11 10.09 -1.24 -0.55
N GLU A 12 10.62 -1.57 -1.73
CA GLU A 12 9.80 -1.96 -2.89
C GLU A 12 9.04 -3.28 -2.63
N GLU A 13 9.70 -4.28 -2.05
CA GLU A 13 9.05 -5.55 -1.68
C GLU A 13 7.98 -5.34 -0.60
N LEU A 14 8.29 -4.52 0.41
CA LEU A 14 7.34 -4.17 1.47
C LEU A 14 6.09 -3.48 0.89
N LEU A 15 6.29 -2.46 0.05
CA LEU A 15 5.20 -1.72 -0.61
C LEU A 15 4.37 -2.66 -1.48
N THR A 16 5.02 -3.50 -2.29
CA THR A 16 4.32 -4.47 -3.15
C THR A 16 3.44 -5.41 -2.33
N ALA A 17 3.98 -5.95 -1.23
CA ALA A 17 3.24 -6.85 -0.35
C ALA A 17 2.07 -6.15 0.35
N ALA A 18 2.31 -4.95 0.88
CA ALA A 18 1.31 -4.16 1.58
C ALA A 18 0.17 -3.70 0.65
N ILE A 19 0.48 -3.23 -0.56
CA ILE A 19 -0.52 -2.80 -1.56
C ILE A 19 -1.41 -3.98 -1.94
N LYS A 20 -0.80 -5.14 -2.22
CA LYS A 20 -1.53 -6.36 -2.56
C LYS A 20 -2.46 -6.78 -1.42
N ALA A 21 -1.96 -6.84 -0.19
CA ALA A 21 -2.75 -7.24 0.97
C ALA A 21 -3.86 -6.21 1.29
N GLY A 22 -3.57 -4.92 1.18
CA GLY A 22 -4.52 -3.83 1.44
C GLY A 22 -5.68 -3.88 0.45
N ARG A 23 -5.38 -4.04 -0.85
CA ARG A 23 -6.41 -4.23 -1.89
C ARG A 23 -7.25 -5.47 -1.66
N GLN A 24 -6.66 -6.59 -1.21
CA GLN A 24 -7.42 -7.81 -0.89
C GLN A 24 -8.37 -7.59 0.29
N ALA A 25 -7.91 -6.93 1.36
CA ALA A 25 -8.75 -6.59 2.51
C ALA A 25 -9.89 -5.65 2.12
N ALA A 26 -9.59 -4.59 1.36
CA ALA A 26 -10.58 -3.66 0.82
C ALA A 26 -11.62 -4.36 -0.07
N GLN A 27 -11.20 -5.28 -0.94
CA GLN A 27 -12.12 -6.06 -1.78
C GLN A 27 -13.04 -6.96 -0.95
N LYS A 28 -12.50 -7.61 0.09
CA LYS A 28 -13.31 -8.43 1.00
C LYS A 28 -14.33 -7.58 1.75
N TYR A 29 -13.90 -6.45 2.33
CA TYR A 29 -14.80 -5.50 2.97
C TYR A 29 -15.92 -5.07 2.00
N ARG A 30 -15.57 -4.74 0.75
CA ARG A 30 -16.55 -4.35 -0.25
C ARG A 30 -17.59 -5.45 -0.55
N ALA A 31 -17.17 -6.71 -0.49
CA ALA A 31 -18.02 -7.86 -0.78
C ALA A 31 -18.88 -8.31 0.40
N SER A 32 -18.36 -8.24 1.64
CA SER A 32 -19.02 -8.77 2.84
C SER A 32 -19.56 -7.72 3.80
N GLY A 33 -19.08 -6.47 3.70
CA GLY A 33 -19.31 -5.44 4.72
C GLY A 33 -18.55 -5.69 6.04
N ASP A 34 -17.61 -6.64 6.07
CA ASP A 34 -16.84 -6.98 7.28
C ASP A 34 -15.89 -5.85 7.71
N ARG A 35 -16.20 -5.23 8.85
CA ARG A 35 -15.44 -4.12 9.43
C ARG A 35 -14.03 -4.51 9.87
N PHE A 36 -13.77 -5.79 10.12
CA PHE A 36 -12.41 -6.25 10.40
C PHE A 36 -11.52 -6.09 9.17
N GLU A 37 -12.01 -6.48 7.98
CA GLU A 37 -11.27 -6.33 6.74
C GLU A 37 -11.15 -4.86 6.32
N GLU A 38 -12.12 -4.00 6.68
CA GLU A 38 -11.99 -2.53 6.56
C GLU A 38 -10.80 -2.02 7.39
N GLY A 39 -10.77 -2.32 8.70
CA GLY A 39 -9.68 -1.91 9.59
C GLY A 39 -8.32 -2.47 9.16
N ARG A 40 -8.30 -3.70 8.63
CA ARG A 40 -7.08 -4.31 8.08
C ARG A 40 -6.59 -3.57 6.83
N ALA A 41 -7.49 -3.15 5.94
CA ALA A 41 -7.11 -2.33 4.79
C ALA A 41 -6.51 -0.99 5.24
N PHE A 42 -7.15 -0.30 6.20
CA PHE A 42 -6.63 0.93 6.79
C PHE A 42 -5.20 0.76 7.34
N ALA A 43 -4.96 -0.27 8.16
CA ALA A 43 -3.64 -0.51 8.75
C ALA A 43 -2.55 -0.77 7.70
N LEU A 44 -2.89 -1.49 6.62
CA LEU A 44 -1.94 -1.77 5.52
C LEU A 44 -1.65 -0.53 4.68
N TYR A 45 -2.65 0.33 4.50
CA TYR A 45 -2.50 1.61 3.80
C TYR A 45 -1.70 2.63 4.62
N ASP A 46 -1.87 2.66 5.94
CA ASP A 46 -1.03 3.47 6.83
C ASP A 46 0.44 3.04 6.80
N LEU A 47 0.70 1.72 6.81
CA LEU A 47 2.05 1.17 6.64
C LEU A 47 2.71 1.61 5.32
N ILE A 48 1.94 1.72 4.24
CA ILE A 48 2.45 2.20 2.95
C ILE A 48 2.86 3.66 3.02
N THR A 49 2.03 4.51 3.64
CA THR A 49 2.35 5.93 3.88
C THR A 49 3.68 6.05 4.63
N VAL A 50 3.84 5.31 5.72
CA VAL A 50 5.10 5.31 6.49
C VAL A 50 6.29 4.86 5.64
N ALA A 51 6.14 3.80 4.83
CA ALA A 51 7.21 3.32 3.96
C ALA A 51 7.62 4.34 2.88
N GLN A 52 6.65 5.06 2.31
CA GLN A 52 6.89 6.15 1.36
C GLN A 52 7.61 7.33 2.02
N GLU A 53 7.22 7.71 3.24
CA GLU A 53 7.94 8.74 4.03
C GLU A 53 9.39 8.33 4.31
N GLN A 54 9.63 7.06 4.69
CA GLN A 54 10.99 6.57 4.92
C GLN A 54 11.83 6.60 3.63
N ALA A 55 11.25 6.26 2.47
CA ALA A 55 11.93 6.39 1.20
C ALA A 55 12.33 7.84 0.92
N GLY A 56 11.43 8.79 1.18
CA GLY A 56 11.69 10.23 1.09
C GLY A 56 12.85 10.69 1.99
N HIS A 57 12.87 10.27 3.26
CA HIS A 57 13.96 10.59 4.20
C HIS A 57 15.31 9.98 3.80
N LEU A 58 15.29 8.82 3.14
CA LEU A 58 16.50 8.11 2.70
C LEU A 58 16.96 8.52 1.30
N GLY A 59 16.21 9.38 0.60
CA GLY A 59 16.49 9.76 -0.78
C GLY A 59 16.38 8.59 -1.76
N ILE A 60 15.49 7.63 -1.48
CA ILE A 60 15.27 6.44 -2.30
C ILE A 60 14.20 6.77 -3.34
N GLU A 61 14.56 6.59 -4.62
CA GLU A 61 13.61 6.60 -5.72
C GLU A 61 13.22 5.15 -6.05
N PHE A 62 11.92 4.87 -6.09
CA PHE A 62 11.44 3.55 -6.49
C PHE A 62 11.61 3.36 -8.00
N ALA A 63 12.10 2.17 -8.39
CA ALA A 63 12.22 1.79 -9.78
C ALA A 63 10.85 1.58 -10.43
N ASP A 64 9.87 1.10 -9.66
CA ASP A 64 8.49 0.95 -10.08
C ASP A 64 7.69 2.22 -9.80
N LYS A 65 7.29 2.93 -10.86
CA LYS A 65 6.45 4.13 -10.77
C LYS A 65 5.10 3.88 -10.13
N THR A 66 4.56 2.67 -10.23
CA THR A 66 3.27 2.34 -9.61
C THR A 66 3.35 2.35 -8.09
N LEU A 67 4.52 2.04 -7.52
CA LEU A 67 4.77 2.13 -6.08
C LEU A 67 4.98 3.59 -5.64
N ALA A 68 5.66 4.38 -6.48
CA ALA A 68 5.90 5.80 -6.23
C ALA A 68 4.62 6.64 -6.28
N GLU A 69 3.68 6.29 -7.16
CA GLU A 69 2.44 7.03 -7.38
C GLU A 69 1.24 6.44 -6.62
N PHE A 70 1.45 5.38 -5.83
CA PHE A 70 0.37 4.75 -5.08
C PHE A 70 -0.16 5.71 -4.00
N ASP A 71 -1.46 5.98 -4.05
CA ASP A 71 -2.19 6.83 -3.12
C ASP A 71 -3.13 5.95 -2.25
N PRO A 72 -2.77 5.69 -0.98
CA PRO A 72 -3.55 4.84 -0.10
C PRO A 72 -4.93 5.42 0.26
N ASP A 73 -5.03 6.74 0.38
CA ASP A 73 -6.27 7.43 0.75
C ASP A 73 -7.30 7.32 -0.38
N LYS A 74 -6.85 7.48 -1.62
CA LYS A 74 -7.72 7.29 -2.79
C LYS A 74 -8.25 5.86 -2.88
N GLU A 75 -7.44 4.85 -2.58
CA GLU A 75 -7.87 3.45 -2.58
C GLU A 75 -8.90 3.16 -1.48
N LEU A 76 -8.73 3.74 -0.29
CA LEU A 76 -9.72 3.66 0.79
C LEU A 76 -11.08 4.24 0.39
N LEU A 77 -11.08 5.39 -0.27
CA LEU A 77 -12.32 6.02 -0.75
C LEU A 77 -13.07 5.17 -1.79
N LEU A 78 -12.36 4.32 -2.54
CA LEU A 78 -12.93 3.40 -3.53
C LEU A 78 -13.44 2.08 -2.91
N ALA A 79 -13.05 1.76 -1.67
CA ALA A 79 -13.39 0.53 -0.97
C ALA A 79 -14.81 0.50 -0.38
N LYS A 80 -15.66 1.48 -0.69
CA LYS A 80 -17.04 1.56 -0.16
C LYS A 80 -17.80 0.25 -0.41
N PRO A 81 -18.55 -0.27 0.59
CA PRO A 81 -19.35 -1.47 0.43
C PRO A 81 -20.34 -1.29 -0.71
N LYS A 82 -20.55 -2.36 -1.49
CA LYS A 82 -21.57 -2.35 -2.54
C LYS A 82 -22.92 -2.12 -1.84
N ALA A 83 -23.65 -1.07 -2.23
CA ALA A 83 -24.99 -0.84 -1.71
C ALA A 83 -25.81 -2.13 -1.91
N ALA A 84 -26.46 -2.58 -0.83
CA ALA A 84 -27.31 -3.76 -0.81
C ALA A 84 -28.51 -3.58 -1.75
#